data_AF-A0A2W5P2H3-F1
#
_entry.id   AF-A0A2W5P2H3-F1
#
_cell.length_a   1.000
_cell.length_b   1.000
_cell.length_c   1.000
_cell.angle_alpha   90.00
_cell.angle_beta   90.00
_cell.angle_gamma   90.00
#
_symmetry.space_group_name_H-M   'P 1'
#
loop_
_entity.id
_entity.type
_entity.pdbx_description
1 polymer ?
#
loop_
_entity_poly.entity_id
_entity_poly.type
_entity_poly.pdbx_seq_one_letter_code
_entity_poly.pdbx_strand_id
1 'polypeptide(L)' 'MRKRFGAADTNVDGRLTREEAKGKMPGVYRNFDAIDSAHTGSVTMEQIEAYAANRRGRRAGGD' A
#
# COMPACT_ATOMS: atom_id res chain seq x y z
N MET A 1 1.74 -11.23 0.59
CA MET A 1 1.53 -9.79 0.84
C MET A 1 1.10 -9.50 2.28
N ARG A 2 0.16 -10.26 2.85
CA ARG A 2 -0.40 -10.09 4.20
C ARG A 2 0.60 -9.89 5.36
N LYS A 3 1.71 -10.66 5.42
CA LYS A 3 2.73 -10.50 6.49
C LYS A 3 3.48 -9.17 6.46
N ARG A 4 3.65 -8.55 5.29
CA ARG A 4 4.34 -7.25 5.19
C ARG A 4 3.40 -6.10 5.52
N PHE A 5 2.11 -6.25 5.23
CA PHE A 5 1.08 -5.28 5.57
C PHE A 5 0.85 -5.21 7.07
N GLY A 6 0.58 -6.35 7.72
CA GLY A 6 0.42 -6.38 9.17
C GLY A 6 1.70 -6.05 9.96
N ALA A 7 2.88 -6.13 9.33
CA ALA A 7 4.13 -5.67 9.95
C ALA A 7 4.37 -4.16 9.77
N ALA A 8 3.60 -3.53 8.88
CA ALA A 8 3.69 -2.13 8.54
C ALA A 8 2.57 -1.31 9.21
N ASP A 9 1.38 -1.90 9.35
CA ASP A 9 0.27 -1.42 10.18
C ASP A 9 0.61 -1.67 11.65
N THR A 10 1.14 -0.66 12.32
CA THR A 10 1.69 -0.76 13.69
C THR A 10 0.60 -0.59 14.73
N ASN A 11 -0.40 0.21 14.40
CA ASN A 11 -1.60 0.51 15.16
C ASN A 11 -2.72 -0.54 14.95
N VAL A 12 -2.58 -1.43 13.97
CA VAL A 12 -3.54 -2.50 13.64
C VAL A 12 -4.94 -1.91 13.42
N ASP A 13 -5.02 -0.77 12.74
CA ASP A 13 -6.30 -0.14 12.37
C ASP A 13 -6.81 -0.59 10.99
N GLY A 14 -6.00 -1.38 10.27
CA GLY A 14 -6.32 -1.83 8.91
C GLY A 14 -5.94 -0.81 7.84
N ARG A 15 -5.19 0.24 8.21
CA ARG A 15 -4.70 1.29 7.31
C ARG A 15 -3.22 1.52 7.57
N LEU A 16 -2.56 2.15 6.61
CA LEU A 16 -1.16 2.51 6.68
C LEU A 16 -1.03 4.01 6.48
N THR A 17 -0.39 4.68 7.44
CA THR A 17 -0.07 6.10 7.29
C THR A 17 1.21 6.29 6.47
N ARG A 18 1.44 7.53 6.03
CA ARG A 18 2.65 7.88 5.26
C ARG A 18 3.93 7.58 6.06
N GLU A 19 3.91 7.77 7.37
CA GLU A 19 5.05 7.50 8.24
C GLU A 19 5.34 6.00 8.39
N GLU A 20 4.30 5.20 8.56
CA GLU A 20 4.41 3.74 8.62
C GLU A 20 4.86 3.12 7.29
N ALA A 21 4.36 3.66 6.18
CA ALA A 21 4.78 3.27 4.85
C ALA A 21 6.28 3.54 4.64
N LYS A 22 6.82 4.64 5.17
CA LYS A 22 8.22 5.04 4.99
C LYS A 22 9.20 3.98 5.47
N GLY A 23 8.94 3.34 6.62
CA GLY A 23 9.85 2.36 7.23
C GLY A 23 9.68 0.94 6.68
N LYS A 24 8.46 0.56 6.28
CA LYS A 24 8.12 -0.84 6.02
C LYS A 24 7.75 -1.11 4.57
N MET A 25 7.29 -0.09 3.85
CA MET A 25 6.84 -0.17 2.46
C MET A 25 7.28 1.06 1.65
N PRO A 26 8.58 1.17 1.29
CA PRO A 26 9.08 2.31 0.52
C PRO A 26 8.39 2.48 -0.84
N GLY A 27 7.87 1.40 -1.44
CA GLY A 27 7.07 1.47 -2.67
C GLY A 27 5.67 2.07 -2.47
N VAL A 28 5.04 1.84 -1.32
CA VAL A 28 3.80 2.51 -0.93
C VAL A 28 4.10 3.95 -0.58
N TYR A 29 5.12 4.24 0.21
CA TYR A 29 5.50 5.61 0.58
C TYR A 29 5.73 6.52 -0.65
N ARG A 30 6.49 6.03 -1.64
CA ARG A 30 6.73 6.78 -2.88
C ARG A 30 5.48 7.00 -3.73
N ASN A 31 4.51 6.11 -3.63
CA ASN A 31 3.26 6.17 -4.38
C ASN A 31 2.06 6.45 -3.47
N PHE A 32 2.30 6.98 -2.26
CA PHE A 32 1.28 7.09 -1.22
C PHE A 32 0.15 7.98 -1.69
N ASP A 33 0.51 9.12 -2.26
CA ASP A 33 -0.41 10.10 -2.85
C ASP A 33 -1.25 9.48 -3.98
N ALA A 34 -0.66 8.58 -4.76
CA ALA A 34 -1.36 7.88 -5.84
C ALA A 34 -2.27 6.73 -5.34
N ILE A 35 -2.07 6.27 -4.11
CA ILE A 35 -2.87 5.22 -3.47
C ILE A 35 -3.98 5.86 -2.63
N ASP A 36 -3.68 6.95 -1.92
CA ASP A 36 -4.59 7.76 -1.13
C ASP A 36 -5.39 8.72 -2.02
N SER A 37 -6.19 8.17 -2.94
CA SER A 37 -7.07 8.96 -3.81
C SER A 37 -8.09 9.80 -3.03
N ALA A 38 -8.32 9.47 -1.76
CA ALA A 38 -9.23 10.18 -0.87
C ALA A 38 -8.55 11.30 -0.08
N HIS A 39 -7.22 11.46 -0.21
CA HIS A 39 -6.41 12.45 0.50
C HIS A 39 -6.68 12.47 2.02
N THR A 40 -6.88 11.29 2.59
CA THR A 40 -7.18 11.14 4.03
C THR A 40 -5.93 11.16 4.89
N GLY A 41 -4.74 11.04 4.29
CA GLY A 41 -3.47 10.90 5.00
C GLY A 41 -3.15 9.46 5.41
N SER A 42 -3.98 8.50 4.97
CA SER A 42 -3.85 7.07 5.26
C SER A 42 -4.30 6.24 4.06
N VAL A 43 -3.68 5.10 3.82
CA VAL A 43 -4.06 4.17 2.75
C VAL A 43 -4.54 2.86 3.32
N THR A 44 -5.69 2.38 2.86
CA THR A 44 -6.23 1.10 3.32
C THR A 44 -5.58 -0.09 2.61
N MET A 45 -5.75 -1.29 3.18
CA MET A 45 -5.33 -2.52 2.53
C MET A 45 -5.93 -2.67 1.13
N GLU A 46 -7.22 -2.35 0.96
CA GLU A 46 -7.89 -2.36 -0.35
C GLU A 46 -7.24 -1.41 -1.36
N GLN A 47 -6.92 -0.17 -0.96
CA GLN A 47 -6.28 0.79 -1.87
C GLN A 47 -4.88 0.32 -2.29
N ILE A 48 -4.10 -0.21 -1.34
CA ILE A 48 -2.78 -0.76 -1.64
C ILE A 48 -2.88 -2.00 -2.53
N GLU A 49 -3.85 -2.89 -2.29
CA GLU A 49 -4.08 -4.06 -3.13
C GLU A 49 -4.52 -3.67 -4.53
N ALA A 50 -5.46 -2.73 -4.68
CA ALA A 50 -5.90 -2.21 -5.98
C ALA A 50 -4.71 -1.61 -6.76
N TYR A 51 -3.89 -0.79 -6.08
CA TYR A 51 -2.72 -0.19 -6.69
C TYR A 51 -1.65 -1.23 -7.07
N ALA A 52 -1.40 -2.21 -6.19
CA ALA A 52 -0.44 -3.28 -6.44
C ALA A 52 -0.91 -4.25 -7.53
N ALA A 53 -2.21 -4.54 -7.61
CA ALA A 53 -2.84 -5.32 -8.67
C ALA A 53 -2.68 -4.62 -10.02
N ASN A 54 -2.95 -3.31 -10.07
CA ASN A 54 -2.77 -2.50 -11.28
C ASN A 54 -1.29 -2.49 -11.75
N ARG A 55 -0.33 -2.50 -10.81
CA ARG A 55 1.10 -2.60 -11.11
C ARG A 55 1.55 -4.01 -11.54
N ARG A 56 0.93 -5.06 -11.01
CA ARG A 56 1.20 -6.47 -11.36
C ARG A 56 0.57 -6.87 -12.69
N GLY A 57 -0.56 -6.29 -13.06
CA GLY A 57 -1.18 -6.47 -14.38
C GLY A 57 -0.29 -6.03 -15.55
N ARG A 58 0.72 -5.18 -15.30
CA ARG A 58 1.75 -4.82 -16.29
C ARG A 58 3.00 -5.72 -16.28
N ARG A 59 3.05 -6.76 -15.45
CA ARG A 59 4.16 -7.75 -15.42
C ARG A 59 3.70 -9.21 -15.50
N ALA A 60 2.40 -9.48 -15.49
CA ALA A 60 1.83 -10.82 -15.62
C ALA A 60 0.87 -10.88 -16.82
N GLY A 61 1.45 -10.75 -18.01
CA GLY A 61 0.87 -11.18 -19.28
C GLY A 61 1.79 -12.21 -19.92
N GLY A 62 2.25 -13.17 -19.12
CA GLY A 62 3.19 -14.22 -19.51
C GLY A 62 3.26 -15.28 -18.42
N ASP A 63 2.23 -16.14 -18.39
CA ASP A 63 2.38 -17.58 -18.21
C ASP A 63 1.28 -18.26 -19.03
#